data_AF-A0A7X8P8W3-F1
#
_entry.id   AF-A0A7X8P8W3-F1
#
_cell.length_a   1.000
_cell.length_b   1.000
_cell.length_c   1.000
_cell.angle_alpha   90.00
_cell.angle_beta   90.00
_cell.angle_gamma   90.00
#
_symmetry.space_group_name_H-M   'P 1'
#
loop_
_entity.id
_entity.type
_entity.pdbx_description
1 polymer ?
#
loop_
_entity_poly.entity_id
_entity_poly.type
_entity_poly.pdbx_seq_one_letter_code
_entity_poly.pdbx_strand_id
1 'polypeptide(L)'
;MPGDDVDPRHRIALAYAPKSARPAWYALLLLERKLAEAARPGRDPMMIQLRLAWWRDRLGEESARWPVSEPAFAHLRAWQGKHQCLSALVDGWEATIVGEDEGRELAAARVASYVALAELLGAGSPETVRSALHDIDYPQAASPLPHALPRAMRPLAVLRALALRKARGGRHTPFSDLARVIWAGLLGR
;
A
#
# COMPACT_ATOMS: atom_id res chain seq x y z
N MET A 1 -9.51 -0.25 -18.77
CA MET A 1 -10.09 -0.98 -17.61
C MET A 1 -9.45 -0.40 -16.35
N PRO A 2 -10.18 -0.09 -15.27
CA PRO A 2 -9.64 0.58 -14.07
C PRO A 2 -8.77 -0.35 -13.19
N GLY A 3 -7.99 -1.26 -13.80
CA GLY A 3 -7.23 -2.30 -13.12
C GLY A 3 -5.71 -2.22 -13.30
N ASP A 4 -5.20 -1.41 -14.24
CA ASP A 4 -3.77 -1.33 -14.53
C ASP A 4 -3.00 -0.45 -13.54
N ASP A 5 -3.74 0.36 -12.77
CA ASP A 5 -3.23 1.31 -11.79
C ASP A 5 -2.93 0.70 -10.42
N VAL A 6 -3.07 -0.61 -10.24
CA VAL A 6 -2.75 -1.26 -8.96
C VAL A 6 -1.98 -2.55 -9.21
N ASP A 7 -0.97 -2.79 -8.38
CA ASP A 7 -0.13 -4.00 -8.40
C ASP A 7 -0.98 -5.28 -8.52
N PRO A 8 -0.58 -6.28 -9.33
CA PRO A 8 -1.25 -7.57 -9.41
C PRO A 8 -1.64 -8.19 -8.05
N ARG A 9 -0.79 -8.06 -7.02
CA ARG A 9 -1.07 -8.56 -5.66
C ARG A 9 -2.24 -7.83 -5.01
N HIS A 10 -2.35 -6.52 -5.23
CA HIS A 10 -3.43 -5.69 -4.73
C HIS A 10 -4.73 -5.97 -5.48
N ARG A 11 -4.67 -6.26 -6.79
CA ARG A 11 -5.84 -6.70 -7.56
C ARG A 11 -6.44 -7.99 -7.02
N ILE A 12 -5.58 -8.97 -6.71
CA ILE A 12 -6.00 -10.22 -6.07
C ILE A 12 -6.64 -9.91 -4.71
N ALA A 13 -6.00 -9.13 -3.85
CA ALA A 13 -6.55 -8.77 -2.55
C ALA A 13 -7.92 -8.07 -2.66
N LEU A 14 -8.06 -7.12 -3.59
CA LEU A 14 -9.30 -6.40 -3.85
C LEU A 14 -10.43 -7.32 -4.32
N ALA A 15 -10.13 -8.41 -5.04
CA ALA A 15 -11.13 -9.40 -5.45
C ALA A 15 -11.88 -10.03 -4.26
N TYR A 16 -11.24 -10.07 -3.08
CA TYR A 16 -11.85 -10.58 -1.84
C TYR A 16 -12.50 -9.48 -0.99
N ALA A 17 -12.42 -8.21 -1.40
CA ALA A 17 -13.10 -7.12 -0.73
C ALA A 17 -14.62 -7.20 -0.95
N PRO A 18 -15.45 -7.07 0.11
CA PRO A 18 -16.89 -6.85 -0.06
C PRO A 18 -17.18 -5.63 -0.92
N LYS A 19 -18.31 -5.65 -1.66
CA LYS A 19 -18.69 -4.54 -2.55
C LYS A 19 -18.70 -3.17 -1.84
N SER A 20 -19.16 -3.12 -0.60
CA SER A 20 -19.20 -1.88 0.22
C SER A 20 -17.82 -1.40 0.67
N ALA A 21 -16.87 -2.31 0.90
CA ALA A 21 -15.54 -1.99 1.40
C ALA A 21 -14.52 -1.73 0.27
N ARG A 22 -14.78 -2.27 -0.92
CA ARG A 22 -13.87 -2.23 -2.07
C ARG A 22 -13.44 -0.81 -2.47
N PRO A 23 -14.30 0.22 -2.48
CA PRO A 23 -13.88 1.58 -2.85
C PRO A 23 -12.83 2.17 -1.90
N ALA A 24 -13.04 2.03 -0.58
CA ALA A 24 -12.10 2.54 0.43
C ALA A 24 -10.74 1.82 0.38
N TRP A 25 -10.77 0.49 0.21
CA TRP A 25 -9.58 -0.33 -0.02
C TRP A 25 -8.82 0.09 -1.28
N TYR A 26 -9.52 0.27 -2.39
CA TYR A 26 -8.90 0.67 -3.65
C TYR A 26 -8.24 2.04 -3.53
N ALA A 27 -8.90 2.99 -2.89
CA ALA A 27 -8.37 4.33 -2.67
C ALA A 27 -7.05 4.33 -1.87
N LEU A 28 -6.99 3.54 -0.78
CA LEU A 28 -5.78 3.42 0.03
C LEU A 28 -4.62 2.81 -0.76
N LEU A 29 -4.86 1.69 -1.44
CA LEU A 29 -3.83 0.97 -2.20
C LEU A 29 -3.32 1.80 -3.39
N LEU A 30 -4.21 2.58 -4.01
CA LEU A 30 -3.83 3.52 -5.07
C LEU A 30 -2.98 4.67 -4.51
N LEU A 31 -3.35 5.24 -3.36
CA LEU A 31 -2.57 6.28 -2.70
C LEU A 31 -1.16 5.77 -2.32
N GLU A 32 -1.06 4.61 -1.66
CA GLU A 32 0.23 4.01 -1.31
C GLU A 32 1.13 3.83 -2.55
N ARG A 33 0.57 3.38 -3.68
CA ARG A 33 1.31 3.30 -4.95
C ARG A 33 1.77 4.67 -5.45
N LYS A 34 0.89 5.67 -5.45
CA LYS A 34 1.21 7.03 -5.93
C LYS A 34 2.29 7.70 -5.09
N LEU A 35 2.27 7.50 -3.77
CA LEU A 35 3.32 7.98 -2.87
C LEU A 35 4.64 7.25 -3.11
N ALA A 36 4.63 5.93 -3.28
CA ALA A 36 5.83 5.17 -3.65
C ALA A 36 6.39 5.62 -5.03
N GLU A 37 5.52 5.91 -5.99
CA GLU A 37 5.91 6.48 -7.28
C GLU A 37 6.47 7.90 -7.15
N ALA A 38 5.96 8.71 -6.22
CA ALA A 38 6.50 10.04 -5.93
C ALA A 38 7.89 9.93 -5.29
N ALA A 39 8.07 9.03 -4.32
CA ALA A 39 9.29 8.74 -3.58
C ALA A 39 10.28 7.80 -4.30
N ARG A 40 10.10 7.57 -5.61
CA ARG A 40 10.89 6.61 -6.37
C ARG A 40 12.41 6.92 -6.28
N PRO A 41 13.25 5.96 -5.85
CA PRO A 41 14.70 6.12 -5.83
C PRO A 41 15.30 6.42 -7.21
N GLY A 42 16.44 7.12 -7.22
CA GLY A 42 17.14 7.51 -8.44
C GLY A 42 16.67 8.81 -9.08
N ARG A 43 15.70 9.50 -8.46
CA ARG A 43 15.39 10.92 -8.75
C ARG A 43 16.23 11.82 -7.86
N ASP A 44 16.41 13.05 -8.32
CA ASP A 44 16.97 14.12 -7.50
C ASP A 44 16.17 14.26 -6.18
N PRO A 45 16.82 14.26 -5.00
CA PRO A 45 16.14 14.33 -3.71
C PRO A 45 15.23 15.55 -3.55
N MET A 46 15.61 16.72 -4.09
CA MET A 46 14.77 17.93 -4.04
C MET A 46 13.49 17.73 -4.84
N MET A 47 13.57 17.11 -6.02
CA MET A 47 12.38 16.77 -6.81
C MET A 47 11.45 15.79 -6.10
N ILE A 48 11.98 14.87 -5.30
CA ILE A 48 11.14 13.97 -4.50
C ILE A 48 10.41 14.77 -3.41
N GLN A 49 11.13 15.61 -2.67
CA GLN A 49 10.57 16.45 -1.62
C GLN A 49 9.45 17.37 -2.15
N LEU A 50 9.66 18.04 -3.29
CA LEU A 50 8.62 18.87 -3.92
C LEU A 50 7.34 18.09 -4.26
N ARG A 51 7.48 16.84 -4.74
CA ARG A 51 6.32 15.99 -5.07
C ARG A 51 5.59 15.51 -3.82
N LEU A 52 6.31 15.14 -2.77
CA LEU A 52 5.71 14.70 -1.50
C LEU A 52 5.03 15.88 -0.79
N ALA A 53 5.67 17.05 -0.76
CA ALA A 53 5.05 18.28 -0.26
C ALA A 53 3.73 18.59 -0.97
N TRP A 54 3.69 18.49 -2.31
CA TRP A 54 2.44 18.64 -3.05
C TRP A 54 1.37 17.62 -2.63
N TRP A 55 1.73 16.35 -2.40
CA TRP A 55 0.79 15.35 -1.88
C TRP A 55 0.27 15.69 -0.48
N ARG A 56 1.14 16.13 0.43
CA ARG A 56 0.77 16.59 1.78
C ARG A 56 -0.25 17.72 1.72
N ASP A 57 0.07 18.76 0.95
CA ASP A 57 -0.79 19.94 0.82
C ASP A 57 -2.18 19.55 0.32
N ARG A 58 -2.25 18.69 -0.70
CA ARG A 58 -3.53 18.22 -1.26
C ARG A 58 -4.29 17.32 -0.29
N LEU A 59 -3.63 16.44 0.46
CA LEU A 59 -4.31 15.62 1.48
C LEU A 59 -4.83 16.47 2.66
N GLY A 60 -4.19 17.61 2.94
CA GLY A 60 -4.65 18.59 3.92
C GLY A 60 -5.86 19.43 3.47
N GLU A 61 -6.14 19.51 2.17
CA GLU A 61 -7.30 20.20 1.63
C GLU A 61 -8.60 19.40 1.84
N GLU A 62 -9.73 20.13 1.86
CA GLU A 62 -11.05 19.52 1.76
C GLU A 62 -11.23 18.84 0.40
N SER A 63 -11.94 17.70 0.39
CA SER A 63 -12.16 16.90 -0.84
C SER A 63 -12.84 17.65 -2.00
N ALA A 64 -13.50 18.78 -1.70
CA ALA A 64 -14.11 19.67 -2.70
C ALA A 64 -13.08 20.49 -3.50
N ARG A 65 -11.88 20.69 -2.97
CA ARG A 65 -10.81 21.51 -3.58
C ARG A 65 -9.82 20.71 -4.41
N TRP A 66 -9.94 19.38 -4.43
CA TRP A 66 -8.99 18.51 -5.10
C TRP A 66 -8.98 18.67 -6.62
N PRO A 67 -7.79 18.57 -7.24
CA PRO A 67 -7.66 18.64 -8.69
C PRO A 67 -8.36 17.45 -9.37
N VAL A 68 -9.10 17.74 -10.43
CA VAL A 68 -9.82 16.72 -11.23
C VAL A 68 -8.85 15.80 -11.99
N SER A 69 -7.64 16.29 -12.28
CA SER A 69 -6.64 15.59 -13.10
C SER A 69 -5.95 14.42 -12.38
N GLU A 70 -6.06 14.31 -11.06
CA GLU A 70 -5.42 13.24 -10.29
C GLU A 70 -6.47 12.20 -9.83
N PRO A 71 -6.51 11.01 -10.46
CA PRO A 71 -7.51 9.98 -10.16
C PRO A 71 -7.48 9.50 -8.71
N ALA A 72 -6.33 9.53 -8.03
CA ALA A 72 -6.25 9.05 -6.64
C ALA A 72 -7.20 9.82 -5.72
N PHE A 73 -7.32 11.14 -5.89
CA PHE A 73 -8.23 11.97 -5.09
C PHE A 73 -9.70 11.70 -5.39
N ALA A 74 -10.06 11.40 -6.65
CA ALA A 74 -11.42 10.99 -6.99
C ALA A 74 -11.83 9.73 -6.24
N HIS A 75 -10.92 8.75 -6.12
CA HIS A 75 -11.16 7.52 -5.36
C HIS A 75 -11.16 7.73 -3.84
N LEU A 76 -10.32 8.64 -3.32
CA LEU A 76 -10.27 8.98 -1.89
C LEU A 76 -11.59 9.54 -1.34
N ARG A 77 -12.53 9.97 -2.19
CA ARG A 77 -13.90 10.32 -1.75
C ARG A 77 -14.60 9.17 -1.02
N ALA A 78 -14.22 7.91 -1.28
CA ALA A 78 -14.71 6.74 -0.54
C ALA A 78 -14.36 6.77 0.97
N TRP A 79 -13.41 7.61 1.39
CA TRP A 79 -13.03 7.84 2.78
C TRP A 79 -13.92 8.85 3.52
N GLN A 80 -14.91 9.45 2.85
CA GLN A 80 -15.97 10.25 3.48
C GLN A 80 -15.44 11.36 4.39
N GLY A 81 -14.38 12.06 3.97
CA GLY A 81 -13.75 13.13 4.74
C GLY A 81 -12.78 12.69 5.83
N LYS A 82 -12.64 11.38 6.07
CA LYS A 82 -11.68 10.82 7.05
C LYS A 82 -10.27 10.56 6.47
N HIS A 83 -9.95 11.15 5.32
CA HIS A 83 -8.68 10.91 4.60
C HIS A 83 -7.47 11.63 5.22
N GLN A 84 -7.69 12.60 6.10
CA GLN A 84 -6.63 13.44 6.67
C GLN A 84 -5.57 12.63 7.45
N CYS A 85 -5.95 11.50 8.04
CA CYS A 85 -5.00 10.61 8.71
C CYS A 85 -3.96 10.00 7.74
N LEU A 86 -4.24 9.99 6.44
CA LEU A 86 -3.35 9.45 5.42
C LEU A 86 -2.17 10.38 5.11
N SER A 87 -2.19 11.64 5.55
CA SER A 87 -1.04 12.56 5.42
C SER A 87 0.20 12.03 6.12
N ALA A 88 0.04 11.25 7.20
CA ALA A 88 1.16 10.60 7.89
C ALA A 88 1.94 9.64 6.98
N LEU A 89 1.33 9.09 5.92
CA LEU A 89 2.06 8.29 4.94
C LEU A 89 3.07 9.13 4.16
N VAL A 90 2.75 10.40 3.89
CA VAL A 90 3.67 11.33 3.22
C VAL A 90 4.86 11.62 4.13
N ASP A 91 4.59 11.94 5.40
CA ASP A 91 5.63 12.20 6.41
C ASP A 91 6.56 10.98 6.56
N GLY A 92 6.00 9.78 6.63
CA GLY A 92 6.80 8.56 6.68
C GLY A 92 7.67 8.32 5.44
N TRP A 93 7.19 8.66 4.24
CA TRP A 93 8.01 8.62 3.02
C TRP A 93 9.14 9.66 3.06
N GLU A 94 8.89 10.86 3.58
CA GLU A 94 9.94 11.87 3.73
C GLU A 94 11.02 11.43 4.72
N ALA A 95 10.66 10.82 5.85
CA ALA A 95 11.62 10.27 6.80
C ALA A 95 12.56 9.23 6.15
N THR A 96 12.02 8.38 5.27
CA THR A 96 12.84 7.40 4.53
C THR A 96 13.87 8.04 3.58
N ILE A 97 13.60 9.25 3.08
CA ILE A 97 14.50 9.97 2.17
C ILE A 97 15.62 10.66 2.94
N VAL A 98 15.33 11.17 4.14
CA VAL A 98 16.34 11.73 5.04
C VAL A 98 17.25 10.61 5.58
N GLY A 99 16.70 9.41 5.78
CA GLY A 99 17.46 8.20 6.12
C GLY A 99 17.76 8.04 7.62
N GLU A 100 17.08 8.79 8.48
CA GLU A 100 17.37 8.84 9.93
C GLU A 100 16.62 7.78 10.75
N ASP A 101 15.55 7.18 10.22
CA ASP A 101 14.61 6.37 11.01
C ASP A 101 14.52 4.89 10.58
N GLU A 102 15.31 4.46 9.59
CA GLU A 102 15.25 3.12 8.99
C GLU A 102 13.83 2.71 8.51
N GLY A 103 12.96 3.68 8.19
CA GLY A 103 11.59 3.45 7.73
C GLY A 103 10.58 3.16 8.84
N ARG A 104 10.92 3.41 10.12
CA ARG A 104 10.00 3.22 11.26
C ARG A 104 8.76 4.10 11.16
N GLU A 105 8.89 5.36 10.76
CA GLU A 105 7.77 6.28 10.61
C GLU A 105 6.83 5.85 9.49
N LEU A 106 7.38 5.41 8.35
CA LEU A 106 6.57 4.85 7.27
C LEU A 106 5.81 3.60 7.72
N ALA A 107 6.46 2.70 8.47
CA ALA A 107 5.80 1.52 9.01
C ALA A 107 4.65 1.90 9.97
N ALA A 108 4.89 2.85 10.88
CA ALA A 108 3.87 3.34 11.81
C ALA A 108 2.70 4.00 11.08
N ALA A 109 2.96 4.85 10.09
CA ALA A 109 1.95 5.51 9.28
C ALA A 109 1.10 4.53 8.46
N ARG A 110 1.73 3.47 7.91
CA ARG A 110 1.00 2.37 7.26
C ARG A 110 0.08 1.66 8.23
N VAL A 111 0.56 1.33 9.43
CA VAL A 111 -0.28 0.73 10.48
C VAL A 111 -1.48 1.61 10.82
N ALA A 112 -1.25 2.90 11.07
CA ALA A 112 -2.31 3.86 11.37
C ALA A 112 -3.36 3.95 10.23
N SER A 113 -2.90 3.95 8.97
CA SER A 113 -3.78 4.03 7.80
C SER A 113 -4.71 2.82 7.67
N TYR A 114 -4.22 1.61 7.93
CA TYR A 114 -5.04 0.40 7.87
C TYR A 114 -5.97 0.26 9.08
N VAL A 115 -5.56 0.77 10.25
CA VAL A 115 -6.46 0.88 11.42
C VAL A 115 -7.59 1.87 11.12
N ALA A 116 -7.28 3.04 10.56
CA ALA A 116 -8.30 4.01 10.14
C ALA A 116 -9.23 3.45 9.06
N LEU A 117 -8.71 2.64 8.12
CA LEU A 117 -9.54 1.92 7.15
C LEU A 117 -10.48 0.93 7.84
N ALA A 118 -10.01 0.19 8.84
CA ALA A 118 -10.84 -0.74 9.59
C ALA A 118 -11.96 0.00 10.34
N GLU A 119 -11.65 1.14 10.98
CA GLU A 119 -12.63 2.00 11.64
C GLU A 119 -13.66 2.58 10.66
N LEU A 120 -13.21 3.09 9.50
CA LEU A 120 -14.08 3.58 8.43
C LEU A 120 -15.07 2.51 7.98
N LEU A 121 -14.64 1.25 7.93
CA LEU A 121 -15.45 0.11 7.50
C LEU A 121 -16.27 -0.53 8.63
N GLY A 122 -16.21 -0.01 9.86
CA GLY A 122 -16.85 -0.63 11.03
C GLY A 122 -16.27 -2.01 11.39
N ALA A 123 -15.06 -2.30 10.92
CA ALA A 123 -14.33 -3.53 11.18
C ALA A 123 -13.49 -3.37 12.46
N GLY A 124 -14.14 -3.50 13.62
CA GLY A 124 -13.44 -3.46 14.90
C GLY A 124 -12.43 -4.59 15.03
N SER A 125 -11.13 -4.25 15.20
CA SER A 125 -10.05 -5.09 15.72
C SER A 125 -8.67 -4.44 15.41
N PRO A 126 -8.36 -3.26 15.97
CA PRO A 126 -7.12 -2.54 15.62
C PRO A 126 -5.89 -3.42 15.86
N GLU A 127 -5.86 -4.18 16.94
CA GLU A 127 -4.73 -5.06 17.27
C GLU A 127 -4.48 -6.17 16.25
N THR A 128 -5.55 -6.76 15.72
CA THR A 128 -5.45 -7.78 14.66
C THR A 128 -4.96 -7.17 13.35
N VAL A 129 -5.32 -5.92 13.06
CA VAL A 129 -4.82 -5.18 11.89
C VAL A 129 -3.33 -4.90 12.04
N ARG A 130 -2.88 -4.46 13.23
CA ARG A 130 -1.44 -4.24 13.52
C ARG A 130 -0.65 -5.52 13.35
N SER A 131 -1.10 -6.62 13.96
CA SER A 131 -0.46 -7.94 13.85
C SER A 131 -0.38 -8.41 12.39
N ALA A 132 -1.46 -8.24 11.62
CA ALA A 132 -1.47 -8.65 10.22
C ALA A 132 -0.52 -7.84 9.33
N LEU A 133 -0.37 -6.54 9.60
CA LEU A 133 0.62 -5.71 8.90
C LEU A 133 2.05 -6.04 9.32
N HIS A 134 2.30 -6.25 10.60
CA HIS A 134 3.60 -6.71 11.09
C HIS A 134 4.03 -8.01 10.38
N ASP A 135 3.12 -8.97 10.22
CA ASP A 135 3.39 -10.22 9.50
C ASP A 135 3.61 -10.03 7.98
N ILE A 136 3.13 -8.93 7.39
CA ILE A 136 3.41 -8.59 5.98
C ILE A 136 4.83 -8.05 5.84
N ASP A 137 5.25 -7.20 6.77
CA ASP A 137 6.55 -6.53 6.74
C ASP A 137 7.68 -7.47 7.22
N TYR A 138 7.38 -8.36 8.19
CA TYR A 138 8.29 -9.34 8.77
C TYR A 138 7.76 -10.77 8.65
N PRO A 139 7.57 -11.31 7.44
CA PRO A 139 6.89 -12.59 7.22
C PRO A 139 7.62 -13.81 7.83
N GLN A 140 8.93 -13.70 8.07
CA GLN A 140 9.73 -14.70 8.78
C GLN A 140 9.44 -14.79 10.27
N ALA A 141 8.96 -13.70 10.88
CA ALA A 141 8.62 -13.61 12.30
C ALA A 141 7.11 -13.79 12.56
N ALA A 142 6.36 -14.19 11.53
CA ALA A 142 4.91 -14.17 11.57
C ALA A 142 4.33 -15.17 12.58
N SER A 143 3.33 -14.71 13.32
CA SER A 143 2.63 -15.46 14.37
C SER A 143 1.15 -15.66 14.01
N PRO A 144 0.42 -16.63 14.60
CA PRO A 144 -1.04 -16.67 14.48
C PRO A 144 -1.68 -15.34 14.89
N LEU A 145 -2.69 -14.89 14.13
CA LEU A 145 -3.41 -13.67 14.45
C LEU A 145 -4.24 -13.85 15.74
N PRO A 146 -4.36 -12.83 16.60
CA PRO A 146 -5.14 -12.90 17.83
C PRO A 146 -6.62 -13.25 17.59
N HIS A 147 -7.18 -12.70 16.52
CA HIS A 147 -8.55 -12.94 16.07
C HIS A 147 -8.60 -13.02 14.54
N ALA A 148 -9.68 -13.60 13.99
CA ALA A 148 -9.90 -13.59 12.57
C ALA A 148 -10.20 -12.16 12.06
N LEU A 149 -9.59 -11.77 10.94
CA LEU A 149 -9.92 -10.49 10.30
C LEU A 149 -11.38 -10.50 9.82
N PRO A 150 -12.16 -9.44 10.11
CA PRO A 150 -13.56 -9.36 9.71
C PRO A 150 -13.68 -9.32 8.18
N ARG A 151 -14.88 -9.61 7.65
CA ARG A 151 -15.14 -9.73 6.21
C ARG A 151 -14.68 -8.49 5.43
N ALA A 152 -14.85 -7.29 5.98
CA ALA A 152 -14.44 -6.03 5.35
C ALA A 152 -12.91 -5.87 5.25
N MET A 153 -12.13 -6.61 6.06
CA MET A 153 -10.67 -6.60 6.08
C MET A 153 -10.03 -7.84 5.43
N ARG A 154 -10.82 -8.68 4.72
CA ARG A 154 -10.30 -9.83 3.95
C ARG A 154 -9.16 -9.49 2.99
N PRO A 155 -9.13 -8.32 2.31
CA PRO A 155 -7.97 -7.96 1.48
C PRO A 155 -6.64 -7.98 2.27
N LEU A 156 -6.64 -7.53 3.53
CA LEU A 156 -5.45 -7.60 4.39
C LEU A 156 -5.02 -9.04 4.66
N ALA A 157 -5.98 -9.94 4.93
CA ALA A 157 -5.70 -11.35 5.13
C ALA A 157 -5.06 -11.99 3.89
N VAL A 158 -5.51 -11.60 2.70
CA VAL A 158 -4.93 -12.05 1.42
C VAL A 158 -3.52 -11.50 1.23
N LEU A 159 -3.29 -10.20 1.47
CA LEU A 159 -1.95 -9.59 1.38
C LEU A 159 -0.97 -10.28 2.34
N ARG A 160 -1.40 -10.54 3.58
CA ARG A 160 -0.64 -11.33 4.56
C ARG A 160 -0.31 -12.72 4.04
N ALA A 161 -1.30 -13.48 3.56
CA ALA A 161 -1.05 -14.81 3.02
C ALA A 161 -0.07 -14.81 1.84
N LEU A 162 -0.16 -13.82 0.95
CA LEU A 162 0.78 -13.66 -0.17
C LEU A 162 2.21 -13.35 0.31
N ALA A 163 2.37 -12.50 1.32
CA ALA A 163 3.66 -12.18 1.92
C ALA A 163 4.31 -13.41 2.57
N LEU A 164 3.57 -14.13 3.41
CA LEU A 164 4.03 -15.37 4.06
C LEU A 164 4.43 -16.45 3.03
N ARG A 165 3.63 -16.60 1.97
CA ARG A 165 3.93 -17.55 0.90
C ARG A 165 5.22 -17.17 0.15
N LYS A 166 5.42 -15.88 -0.13
CA LYS A 166 6.65 -15.39 -0.77
C LYS A 166 7.88 -15.68 0.10
N ALA A 167 7.79 -15.45 1.41
CA ALA A 167 8.90 -15.67 2.34
C ALA A 167 9.29 -17.15 2.49
N ARG A 168 8.32 -18.08 2.41
CA ARG A 168 8.56 -19.53 2.47
C ARG A 168 9.14 -20.13 1.18
N GLY A 169 9.62 -19.30 0.24
CA GLY A 169 10.17 -19.77 -1.03
C GLY A 169 9.11 -20.22 -2.02
N GLY A 170 7.93 -19.58 -2.03
CA GLY A 170 6.89 -19.83 -3.04
C GLY A 170 7.48 -19.79 -4.45
N ARG A 171 7.58 -20.97 -5.08
CA ARG A 171 8.20 -21.18 -6.40
C ARG A 171 7.65 -20.22 -7.45
N HIS A 172 8.60 -19.69 -8.22
CA HIS A 172 8.41 -19.03 -9.51
C HIS A 172 7.46 -19.83 -10.42
N THR A 173 6.47 -19.15 -11.00
CA THR A 173 5.68 -19.70 -12.11
C THR A 173 6.47 -19.62 -13.42
N PRO A 174 6.28 -20.59 -14.34
CA PRO A 174 7.16 -20.90 -15.47
C PRO A 174 7.38 -19.79 -16.53
N PHE A 175 6.65 -18.67 -16.48
CA PHE A 175 6.91 -17.52 -17.36
C PHE A 175 8.22 -16.79 -17.06
N SER A 176 8.76 -16.94 -15.85
CA SER A 176 9.99 -16.23 -15.43
C SER A 176 11.30 -16.91 -15.84
N ASP A 177 11.28 -18.17 -16.28
CA ASP A 177 12.46 -18.85 -16.83
C ASP A 177 12.69 -18.50 -18.30
N LEU A 178 11.63 -18.15 -19.05
CA LEU A 178 11.76 -17.75 -20.45
C LEU A 178 12.55 -16.43 -20.62
N ALA A 179 12.37 -15.49 -19.70
CA ALA A 179 13.13 -14.23 -19.69
C ALA A 179 14.62 -14.42 -19.34
N ARG A 180 14.95 -15.44 -18.53
CA ARG A 180 16.34 -15.78 -18.17
C ARG A 180 17.09 -16.49 -19.29
N VAL A 181 16.40 -17.30 -20.12
CA VAL A 181 16.99 -17.94 -21.31
C VAL A 181 17.27 -16.93 -22.42
N ILE A 182 16.45 -15.89 -22.56
CA ILE A 182 16.68 -14.81 -23.54
C ILE A 182 17.89 -13.93 -23.13
N TRP A 183 18.13 -13.75 -21.83
CA TRP A 183 19.27 -12.98 -21.34
C TRP A 183 20.61 -13.74 -21.35
N ALA A 184 20.58 -15.08 -21.28
CA ALA A 184 21.78 -15.91 -21.38
C ALA A 184 22.33 -16.06 -22.81
N GLY A 185 21.56 -15.68 -23.84
CA GLY A 185 21.97 -15.73 -25.25
C GLY A 185 22.68 -14.47 -25.77
N LEU A 186 22.79 -13.40 -24.99
CA LEU A 186 23.25 -12.08 -25.44
C LEU A 186 24.63 -11.65 -24.92
N LEU A 187 25.29 -12.46 -24.09
CA LEU A 187 26.67 -12.23 -23.61
C LEU A 187 27.57 -13.44 -23.88
N GLY A 188 27.51 -13.94 -25.11
CA GLY A 188 28.38 -14.99 -25.63
C GLY A 188 29.12 -14.53 -26.87
N ARG A 189 30.10 -13.62 -26.70
CA ARG A 189 31.31 -13.55 -27.51
C ARG A 189 32.37 -12.67 -26.84
#